data_AF-A0A1Z4I823-F1
#
_entry.id   AF-A0A1Z4I823-F1
#
_cell.length_a   1.000
_cell.length_b   1.000
_cell.length_c   1.000
_cell.angle_alpha   90.00
_cell.angle_beta   90.00
_cell.angle_gamma   90.00
#
_symmetry.space_group_name_H-M   'P 1'
#
loop_
_entity.id
_entity.type
_entity.pdbx_description
1 polymer ?
#
loop_
_entity_poly.entity_id
_entity_poly.type
_entity_poly.pdbx_seq_one_letter_code
_entity_poly.pdbx_strand_id
1 'polypeptide(L)'
;MVLADTAFSSADFIHGVRSLKYHAVTGLLSSRRLTDGRLLRRLHKRGQQVYLQGFNCPVWVCWFYLKRHDGKREKRFVLSTRPMKASTINW
;
A
#
# COMPACT_ATOMS: atom_id res chain seq x y z
N MET A 1 8.22 10.57 9.33
CA MET A 1 7.62 9.40 8.62
C MET A 1 6.46 8.93 9.46
N VAL A 2 5.31 8.68 8.85
CA VAL A 2 4.10 8.18 9.51
C VAL A 2 3.96 6.70 9.17
N LEU A 3 3.93 5.85 10.20
CA LEU A 3 3.58 4.44 10.07
C LEU A 3 2.15 4.28 10.57
N ALA A 4 1.29 3.67 9.77
CA ALA A 4 -0.11 3.50 10.13
C ALA A 4 -0.62 2.12 9.73
N ASP A 5 -1.63 1.65 10.44
CA ASP A 5 -2.29 0.40 10.13
C ASP A 5 -3.18 0.51 8.87
N THR A 6 -3.58 -0.63 8.31
CA THR A 6 -4.46 -0.76 7.14
C THR A 6 -5.75 0.06 7.25
N ALA A 7 -6.27 0.30 8.46
CA ALA A 7 -7.42 1.17 8.68
C ALA A 7 -7.21 2.62 8.17
N PHE A 8 -5.95 3.08 8.12
CA PHE A 8 -5.55 4.41 7.63
C PHE A 8 -5.08 4.36 6.17
N SER A 9 -5.92 3.81 5.29
CA SER A 9 -5.62 3.65 3.87
C SER A 9 -6.53 4.49 2.95
N SER A 10 -7.30 5.42 3.52
CA SER A 10 -8.15 6.33 2.74
C SER A 10 -7.30 7.29 1.90
N ALA A 11 -7.88 7.78 0.80
CA ALA A 11 -7.21 8.79 -0.02
C ALA A 11 -6.96 10.07 0.79
N ASP A 12 -7.95 10.52 1.56
CA ASP A 12 -7.87 11.75 2.35
C ASP A 12 -6.78 11.69 3.42
N PHE A 13 -6.62 10.55 4.10
CA PHE A 13 -5.53 10.37 5.06
C PHE A 13 -4.17 10.53 4.38
N ILE A 14 -3.97 9.86 3.23
CA ILE A 14 -2.71 9.94 2.49
C ILE A 14 -2.45 11.36 1.98
N HIS A 15 -3.48 12.03 1.49
CA HIS A 15 -3.38 13.42 1.02
C HIS A 15 -3.04 14.37 2.16
N GLY A 16 -3.66 14.20 3.33
CA GLY A 16 -3.35 14.97 4.54
C GLY A 16 -1.92 14.76 5.02
N VAL A 17 -1.42 13.53 5.06
CA VAL A 17 -0.02 13.26 5.42
C VAL A 17 0.94 13.96 4.44
N ARG A 18 0.63 13.93 3.14
CA ARG A 18 1.45 14.57 2.11
C ARG A 18 1.40 16.09 2.13
N SER A 19 0.25 16.69 2.42
CA SER A 19 0.12 18.17 2.50
C SER A 19 0.96 18.75 3.63
N LEU A 20 1.13 17.97 4.72
CA LEU A 20 2.04 18.27 5.83
C LEU A 20 3.51 17.95 5.52
N LYS A 21 3.84 17.61 4.28
CA LYS A 21 5.20 17.25 3.80
C LYS A 21 5.80 16.02 4.50
N TYR A 22 4.96 15.15 5.08
CA TYR A 22 5.39 13.86 5.61
C TYR A 22 5.22 12.73 4.58
N HIS A 23 5.88 11.61 4.86
CA HIS A 23 5.71 10.36 4.12
C HIS A 23 4.94 9.34 4.95
N ALA A 24 4.04 8.60 4.31
CA ALA A 24 3.28 7.52 4.93
C ALA A 24 3.76 6.16 4.42
N VAL A 25 3.82 5.20 5.34
CA VAL A 25 3.78 3.76 5.03
C VAL A 25 2.57 3.17 5.75
N THR A 26 1.66 2.57 5.00
CA THR A 26 0.42 2.01 5.56
C THR A 26 -0.02 0.76 4.82
N GLY A 27 -0.76 -0.11 5.51
CA GLY A 27 -1.41 -1.26 4.89
C GLY A 27 -2.43 -0.84 3.83
N LEU A 28 -2.72 -1.73 2.88
CA LEU A 28 -3.76 -1.56 1.87
C LEU A 28 -4.71 -2.75 1.88
N LEU A 29 -6.00 -2.44 1.71
CA LEU A 29 -6.99 -3.46 1.38
C LEU A 29 -6.72 -4.05 0.00
N SER A 30 -6.72 -5.38 -0.09
CA SER A 30 -6.46 -6.11 -1.34
C SER A 30 -7.53 -5.86 -2.43
N SER A 31 -8.70 -5.37 -2.03
CA SER A 31 -9.82 -4.97 -2.88
C SER A 31 -9.66 -3.57 -3.49
N ARG A 32 -8.62 -2.81 -3.13
CA ARG A 32 -8.40 -1.48 -3.71
C ARG A 32 -8.20 -1.58 -5.22
N ARG A 33 -8.67 -0.58 -5.96
CA ARG A 33 -8.54 -0.50 -7.41
C ARG A 33 -7.39 0.41 -7.83
N LEU A 34 -6.69 -0.02 -8.88
CA LEU A 34 -5.84 0.84 -9.67
C LEU A 34 -6.70 1.76 -10.54
N THR A 35 -6.11 2.84 -11.07
CA THR A 35 -6.80 3.74 -12.01
C THR A 35 -7.21 3.06 -13.31
N ASP A 36 -6.53 1.98 -13.71
CA ASP A 36 -6.90 1.15 -14.88
C ASP A 36 -8.02 0.13 -14.60
N GLY A 37 -8.64 0.19 -13.42
CA GLY A 37 -9.75 -0.67 -13.03
C GLY A 37 -9.35 -2.04 -12.46
N ARG A 38 -8.08 -2.44 -12.56
CA ARG A 38 -7.58 -3.70 -11.97
C ARG A 38 -7.61 -3.63 -10.44
N LEU A 39 -7.86 -4.78 -9.80
CA LEU A 39 -7.75 -4.90 -8.34
C LEU A 39 -6.28 -5.06 -7.92
N LEU A 40 -5.92 -4.48 -6.78
CA LEU A 40 -4.59 -4.56 -6.19
C LEU A 40 -4.13 -6.01 -5.99
N ARG A 41 -5.04 -6.91 -5.62
CA ARG A 41 -4.74 -8.34 -5.47
C ARG A 41 -4.12 -9.00 -6.71
N ARG A 42 -4.40 -8.45 -7.91
CA ARG A 42 -3.87 -8.91 -9.20
C ARG A 42 -2.46 -8.38 -9.51
N LEU A 43 -1.82 -7.62 -8.62
CA LEU A 43 -0.42 -7.24 -8.78
C LEU A 43 0.51 -8.44 -8.55
N HIS A 44 1.30 -8.76 -9.57
CA HIS A 44 2.30 -9.82 -9.54
C HIS A 44 3.69 -9.33 -9.10
N LYS A 45 4.09 -8.13 -9.54
CA LYS A 45 5.38 -7.54 -9.15
C LYS A 45 5.29 -6.87 -7.77
N ARG A 46 6.30 -7.08 -6.92
CA ARG A 46 6.48 -6.39 -5.62
C ARG A 46 7.30 -5.12 -5.82
N GLY A 47 7.06 -4.11 -4.99
CA GLY A 47 7.85 -2.87 -5.00
C GLY A 47 7.74 -2.12 -6.32
N GLN A 48 6.52 -1.91 -6.80
CA GLN A 48 6.25 -1.16 -8.04
C GLN A 48 5.44 0.09 -7.74
N GLN A 49 5.67 1.12 -8.54
CA GLN A 49 4.86 2.33 -8.51
C GLN A 49 3.53 2.08 -9.21
N VAL A 50 2.43 2.52 -8.59
CA VAL A 50 1.06 2.38 -9.13
C VAL A 50 0.25 3.64 -8.89
N TYR A 51 -0.82 3.80 -9.66
CA TYR A 51 -1.84 4.81 -9.45
C TYR A 51 -3.09 4.14 -8.87
N LEU A 52 -3.47 4.54 -7.67
CA LEU A 52 -4.67 4.04 -6.99
C LEU A 52 -5.86 4.95 -7.27
N GLN A 53 -7.05 4.37 -7.39
CA GLN A 53 -8.27 5.15 -7.53
C GLN A 53 -8.50 6.03 -6.29
N GLY A 54 -8.76 7.32 -6.54
CA GLY A 54 -8.92 8.36 -5.52
C GLY A 54 -7.60 9.01 -5.06
N PHE A 55 -6.44 8.47 -5.45
CA PHE A 55 -5.16 9.08 -5.11
C PHE A 55 -4.75 10.08 -6.20
N ASN A 56 -4.34 11.29 -5.80
CA ASN A 56 -3.83 12.33 -6.70
C ASN A 56 -2.34 12.18 -7.03
N CYS A 57 -1.69 11.13 -6.53
CA CYS A 57 -0.28 10.86 -6.76
C CYS A 57 -0.01 9.36 -6.88
N PRO A 58 1.05 8.98 -7.60
CA PRO A 58 1.49 7.60 -7.58
C PRO A 58 2.02 7.22 -6.19
N VAL A 59 1.86 5.95 -5.84
CA VAL A 59 2.40 5.35 -4.61
C VAL A 59 3.18 4.09 -4.94
N TRP A 60 4.12 3.74 -4.06
CA TRP A 60 4.89 2.50 -4.18
C TRP A 60 4.19 1.41 -3.40
N VAL A 61 3.81 0.31 -4.07
CA VAL A 61 3.12 -0.82 -3.43
C VAL A 61 4.03 -2.04 -3.37
N CYS A 62 4.06 -2.66 -2.20
CA CYS A 62 4.61 -3.99 -1.97
C CYS A 62 3.55 -4.91 -1.36
N TRP A 63 3.88 -6.20 -1.26
CA TRP A 63 3.06 -7.17 -0.58
C TRP A 63 3.91 -8.28 0.03
N PHE A 64 3.38 -8.93 1.06
CA PHE A 64 3.95 -10.10 1.73
C PHE A 64 2.84 -11.09 2.10
N TYR A 65 3.24 -12.31 2.45
CA TYR A 65 2.33 -13.32 2.97
C TYR A 65 2.47 -13.41 4.48
N LEU A 66 1.40 -13.10 5.20
CA LEU A 66 1.30 -13.33 6.63
C LEU A 66 0.85 -14.77 6.88
N LYS A 67 1.59 -15.53 7.68
CA LYS A 67 1.17 -16.87 8.11
C LYS A 67 0.13 -16.73 9.22
N ARG A 68 -1.03 -17.35 9.04
CA ARG A 68 -2.09 -17.42 10.04
C ARG A 68 -1.89 -18.62 10.97
N HIS A 69 -2.53 -18.60 12.13
CA HIS A 69 -2.49 -19.69 13.11
C HIS A 69 -2.98 -21.04 12.54
N ASP A 70 -3.89 -21.00 11.56
CA ASP A 70 -4.41 -22.19 10.86
C ASP A 70 -3.47 -22.71 9.75
N GLY A 71 -2.25 -22.18 9.65
CA GLY A 71 -1.27 -22.54 8.63
C GLY A 71 -1.52 -21.91 7.26
N LYS A 72 -2.65 -21.23 7.03
CA LYS A 72 -2.93 -20.53 5.77
C LYS A 72 -2.09 -19.26 5.64
N ARG A 73 -1.89 -18.81 4.41
CA ARG A 73 -1.18 -17.56 4.10
C ARG A 73 -2.16 -16.50 3.62
N GLU A 74 -2.05 -15.31 4.18
CA GLU A 74 -2.82 -14.15 3.77
C GLU A 74 -1.92 -13.13 3.07
N LYS A 75 -2.27 -12.72 1.85
CA LYS A 75 -1.51 -11.71 1.10
C LYS A 75 -1.89 -10.32 1.62
N ARG A 76 -0.96 -9.66 2.31
CA ARG A 76 -1.09 -8.29 2.81
C ARG A 76 -0.36 -7.33 1.88
N PHE A 77 -0.96 -6.17 1.65
CA PHE A 77 -0.42 -5.11 0.80
C PHE A 77 0.00 -3.93 1.65
N VAL A 78 1.05 -3.24 1.24
CA VAL A 78 1.58 -2.06 1.92
C VAL A 78 1.89 -1.02 0.86
N LEU A 79 1.55 0.23 1.14
CA LEU A 79 1.90 1.39 0.32
C LEU A 79 2.98 2.23 1.00
N SER A 80 3.78 2.90 0.19
CA SER A 80 4.66 3.99 0.59
C SER A 80 4.44 5.20 -0.33
N THR A 81 4.36 6.40 0.24
CA THR A 81 4.27 7.65 -0.54
C THR A 81 5.62 8.16 -1.02
N ARG A 82 6.72 7.44 -0.72
CA ARG A 82 8.06 7.67 -1.27
C ARG A 82 8.63 6.39 -1.91
N PRO A 83 9.56 6.50 -2.86
CA PRO A 83 10.28 5.34 -3.38
C PRO A 83 10.95 4.56 -2.26
N MET A 84 10.65 3.27 -2.14
CA MET A 84 11.27 2.36 -1.17
C MET A 84 11.47 0.98 -1.79
N LYS A 85 12.57 0.31 -1.44
CA LYS A 85 12.80 -1.08 -1.84
C LYS A 85 11.72 -1.96 -1.22
N ALA A 86 11.30 -3.01 -1.92
CA ALA A 86 10.33 -3.97 -1.42
C ALA A 86 10.73 -4.59 -0.07
N SER A 87 12.02 -4.85 0.13
CA SER A 87 12.60 -5.35 1.39
C SER A 87 12.59 -4.34 2.54
N THR A 88 12.41 -3.05 2.25
CA THR A 88 12.28 -1.99 3.27
C THR A 88 10.82 -1.74 3.64
N ILE A 89 9.88 -2.09 2.75
CA ILE A 89 8.42 -1.92 2.97
C ILE A 89 7.83 -3.09 3.73
N ASN A 90 8.30 -4.32 3.46
CA ASN A 90 7.87 -5.52 4.17
C ASN A 90 8.81 -5.72 5.37
N TRP A 91 8.32 -5.42 6.58
CA TRP A 91 8.97 -5.76 7.84
C TRP A 91 8.31 -7.01 8.42
#